data_AF-A0A963NPF5-F1
#
_entry.id   AF-A0A963NPF5-F1
#
_cell.length_a   1.000
_cell.length_b   1.000
_cell.length_c   1.000
_cell.angle_alpha   90.00
_cell.angle_beta   90.00
_cell.angle_gamma   90.00
#
_symmetry.space_group_name_H-M   'P 1'
#
loop_
_entity.id
_entity.type
_entity.pdbx_description
1 polymer ?
#
loop_
_entity_poly.entity_id
_entity_poly.type
_entity_poly.pdbx_seq_one_letter_code
_entity_poly.pdbx_strand_id
1 'polypeptide(L)'
;FAVAGAHFDWSSVLGAAQARSLFAERQLIEIRIPGGKPGKDGSEALQRYVEALPEDLLTIVQLPRLDGQQLRSAWFAALDRAGVSVRVEPVERRALPAWIAERLAAQGQRVAAGEAGQQTLAFFADRVEGNLLAAQQEIAKLALLHPAGELSFEQVEQAVLDVA
;
A
#
# COMPACT_ATOMS: atom_id res chain seq x y z
N PHE A 1 -15.35 5.80 -6.43
CA PHE A 1 -16.47 5.83 -5.46
C PHE A 1 -15.93 5.89 -4.04
N ALA A 2 -16.32 6.89 -3.25
CA ALA A 2 -16.00 6.97 -1.83
C ALA A 2 -17.28 6.77 -1.01
N VAL A 3 -17.35 5.67 -0.27
CA VAL A 3 -18.52 5.32 0.54
C VAL A 3 -18.54 6.21 1.77
N ALA A 4 -19.55 7.08 1.84
CA ALA A 4 -19.73 8.02 2.94
C ALA A 4 -21.20 8.04 3.38
N GLY A 5 -21.43 8.02 4.69
CA GLY A 5 -22.76 8.02 5.28
C GLY A 5 -23.52 6.69 5.16
N ALA A 6 -24.69 6.63 5.79
CA ALA A 6 -25.53 5.43 5.82
C ALA A 6 -26.28 5.15 4.50
N HIS A 7 -26.35 6.14 3.61
CA HIS A 7 -27.18 6.12 2.39
C HIS A 7 -26.35 6.22 1.11
N PHE A 8 -25.14 5.66 1.11
CA PHE A 8 -24.34 5.60 -0.11
C PHE A 8 -25.10 4.81 -1.19
N ASP A 9 -25.22 5.39 -2.39
CA ASP A 9 -25.95 4.78 -3.50
C ASP A 9 -25.09 3.71 -4.20
N TRP A 10 -25.30 2.46 -3.80
CA TRP A 10 -24.63 1.29 -4.39
C TRP A 10 -25.11 0.95 -5.80
N SER A 11 -26.25 1.48 -6.25
CA SER A 11 -26.71 1.26 -7.62
C SER A 11 -25.79 1.96 -8.63
N SER A 12 -25.19 3.09 -8.25
CA SER A 12 -24.20 3.80 -9.06
C SER A 12 -22.93 2.96 -9.32
N VAL A 13 -22.48 2.18 -8.33
CA VAL A 13 -21.32 1.30 -8.45
C VAL A 13 -21.61 0.13 -9.39
N LEU A 14 -22.78 -0.51 -9.21
CA LEU A 14 -23.22 -1.61 -10.08
C LEU A 14 -23.43 -1.14 -11.53
N GLY A 15 -24.06 0.02 -11.72
CA GLY A 15 -24.26 0.61 -13.04
C GLY A 15 -22.93 0.93 -13.74
N ALA A 16 -21.95 1.46 -13.00
CA ALA A 16 -20.63 1.75 -13.56
C ALA A 16 -19.87 0.49 -13.99
N ALA A 17 -20.00 -0.63 -13.28
CA ALA A 17 -19.38 -1.89 -13.68
C ALA A 17 -20.04 -2.52 -14.91
N GLN A 18 -21.32 -2.26 -15.15
CA GLN A 18 -22.04 -2.76 -16.32
C GLN A 18 -21.93 -1.84 -17.54
N ALA A 19 -21.53 -0.58 -17.33
CA ALA A 19 -21.32 0.37 -18.41
C ALA A 19 -20.12 -0.06 -19.25
N ARG A 20 -20.36 -0.42 -20.51
CA ARG A 20 -19.28 -0.68 -21.47
C ARG A 20 -18.71 0.63 -21.97
N SER A 21 -17.39 0.78 -21.88
CA SER A 21 -16.71 1.92 -22.50
C SER A 21 -16.81 1.80 -24.02
N LEU A 22 -17.24 2.89 -24.68
CA LEU A 22 -17.28 2.97 -26.15
C LEU A 22 -15.91 3.32 -26.76
N PHE A 23 -14.93 3.68 -25.92
CA PHE A 23 -13.64 4.24 -26.35
C PHE A 23 -12.42 3.56 -25.72
N ALA A 24 -12.61 2.76 -24.67
CA ALA A 24 -11.52 2.12 -23.96
C ALA A 24 -11.77 0.61 -23.85
N GLU A 25 -10.73 -0.17 -24.09
CA GLU A 25 -10.77 -1.63 -24.00
C GLU A 25 -10.76 -2.15 -22.56
N ARG A 26 -10.44 -1.29 -21.57
CA ARG A 26 -10.37 -1.64 -20.16
C ARG A 26 -10.88 -0.50 -19.30
N GLN A 27 -11.47 -0.83 -18.17
CA GLN A 27 -11.98 0.14 -17.20
C GLN A 27 -11.35 -0.10 -15.81
N LEU A 28 -11.14 0.99 -15.07
CA LEU A 28 -10.73 0.94 -13.66
C LEU A 28 -11.84 1.55 -12.79
N ILE A 29 -12.32 0.78 -11.81
CA ILE A 29 -13.20 1.29 -10.75
C ILE A 29 -12.45 1.22 -9.42
N GLU A 30 -12.44 2.34 -8.70
CA GLU A 30 -11.94 2.39 -7.33
C GLU A 30 -13.10 2.59 -6.35
N ILE A 31 -13.21 1.71 -5.35
CA ILE A 31 -14.20 1.77 -4.27
C ILE A 31 -13.45 1.96 -2.96
N ARG A 32 -13.68 3.08 -2.28
CA ARG A 32 -13.07 3.37 -0.98
C ARG A 32 -14.13 3.27 0.10
N ILE A 33 -13.89 2.47 1.14
CA ILE A 33 -14.82 2.30 2.28
C ILE A 33 -14.08 2.68 3.57
N PRO A 34 -13.93 3.98 3.87
CA PRO A 34 -13.09 4.44 5.00
C PRO A 34 -13.50 3.88 6.36
N GLY A 35 -14.79 3.61 6.57
CA GLY A 35 -15.30 3.02 7.82
C GLY A 35 -15.21 1.48 7.88
N GLY A 36 -14.76 0.81 6.82
CA GLY A 36 -14.70 -0.66 6.72
C GLY A 36 -16.06 -1.36 6.81
N LYS A 37 -17.16 -0.60 6.74
CA LYS A 37 -18.53 -1.10 6.90
C LYS A 37 -19.38 -0.60 5.73
N PRO A 38 -19.68 -1.45 4.74
CA PRO A 38 -20.54 -1.08 3.62
C PRO A 38 -22.04 -1.03 3.99
N GLY A 39 -22.42 -1.42 5.21
CA GLY A 39 -23.82 -1.57 5.61
C GLY A 39 -24.47 -2.80 5.00
N LYS A 40 -25.78 -2.98 5.23
CA LYS A 40 -26.53 -4.13 4.69
C LYS A 40 -26.59 -4.07 3.16
N ASP A 41 -27.09 -2.94 2.64
CA ASP A 41 -27.28 -2.75 1.20
C ASP A 41 -25.95 -2.84 0.44
N GLY A 42 -24.88 -2.29 1.00
CA GLY A 42 -23.55 -2.40 0.42
C GLY A 42 -22.94 -3.78 0.51
N SER A 43 -23.21 -4.52 1.58
CA SER A 43 -22.77 -5.92 1.68
C SER A 43 -23.39 -6.78 0.58
N GLU A 44 -24.69 -6.60 0.33
CA GLU A 44 -25.39 -7.30 -0.76
C GLU A 44 -24.93 -6.81 -2.14
N ALA A 45 -24.74 -5.50 -2.31
CA ALA A 45 -24.29 -4.93 -3.57
C ALA A 45 -22.88 -5.39 -3.96
N LEU A 46 -21.94 -5.45 -3.02
CA LEU A 46 -20.58 -5.94 -3.28
C LEU A 46 -20.56 -7.43 -3.67
N GLN A 47 -21.45 -8.25 -3.09
CA GLN A 47 -21.60 -9.65 -3.50
C GLN A 47 -22.10 -9.77 -4.94
N ARG A 48 -23.16 -9.02 -5.30
CA ARG A 48 -23.66 -8.99 -6.68
C ARG A 48 -22.65 -8.39 -7.66
N TYR A 49 -21.87 -7.42 -7.21
CA TYR A 49 -20.84 -6.77 -8.00
C TYR A 49 -19.78 -7.78 -8.43
N VAL A 50 -19.29 -8.62 -7.52
CA VAL A 50 -18.27 -9.63 -7.86
C VAL A 50 -18.79 -10.75 -8.77
N GLU A 51 -20.07 -11.10 -8.65
CA GLU A 51 -20.72 -12.12 -9.50
C GLU A 51 -20.86 -11.66 -10.96
N ALA A 52 -20.83 -10.36 -11.22
CA ALA A 52 -21.07 -9.76 -12.53
C ALA A 52 -19.85 -8.98 -13.07
N LEU A 53 -18.64 -9.25 -12.57
CA LEU A 53 -17.42 -8.56 -13.01
C LEU A 53 -17.09 -8.89 -14.48
N PRO A 54 -17.02 -7.88 -15.36
CA PRO A 54 -16.47 -8.05 -16.71
C PRO A 54 -14.97 -8.34 -16.69
N GLU A 55 -14.46 -9.07 -17.67
CA GLU A 55 -13.03 -9.41 -17.80
C GLU A 55 -12.13 -8.17 -18.03
N ASP A 56 -12.69 -7.12 -18.62
CA ASP A 56 -12.02 -5.87 -18.94
C ASP A 56 -12.08 -4.82 -17.81
N LEU A 57 -12.69 -5.16 -16.67
CA LEU A 57 -12.83 -4.27 -15.52
C LEU A 57 -11.84 -4.64 -14.40
N LEU A 58 -10.90 -3.74 -14.13
CA LEU A 58 -10.10 -3.79 -12.91
C LEU A 58 -10.82 -3.04 -11.78
N THR A 59 -11.03 -3.68 -10.64
CA THR A 59 -11.57 -3.02 -9.45
C THR A 59 -10.55 -2.98 -8.32
N ILE A 60 -10.33 -1.80 -7.75
CA ILE A 60 -9.54 -1.61 -6.52
C ILE A 60 -10.49 -1.26 -5.39
N VAL A 61 -10.52 -2.10 -4.34
CA VAL A 61 -11.27 -1.81 -3.11
C VAL A 61 -10.31 -1.41 -2.01
N GLN A 62 -10.40 -0.16 -1.55
CA GLN A 62 -9.61 0.38 -0.45
C GLN A 62 -10.40 0.34 0.84
N LEU A 63 -9.83 -0.31 1.85
CA LEU A 63 -10.42 -0.54 3.16
C LEU A 63 -9.43 -0.07 4.23
N PRO A 64 -9.91 0.39 5.41
CA PRO A 64 -9.06 0.45 6.59
C PRO A 64 -8.67 -0.97 7.03
N ARG A 65 -7.82 -1.07 8.05
CA ARG A 65 -7.62 -2.34 8.75
C ARG A 65 -8.97 -2.86 9.27
N LEU A 66 -9.37 -4.02 8.78
CA LEU A 66 -10.59 -4.70 9.21
C LEU A 66 -10.33 -5.53 10.48
N ASP A 67 -11.33 -5.58 11.35
CA ASP A 67 -11.35 -6.52 12.48
C ASP A 67 -11.69 -7.95 12.01
N GLY A 68 -11.55 -8.91 12.93
CA GLY A 68 -11.81 -10.32 12.62
C GLY A 68 -13.26 -10.61 12.22
N GLN A 69 -14.24 -9.85 12.73
CA GLN A 69 -15.65 -10.03 12.37
C GLN A 69 -15.89 -9.54 10.94
N GLN A 70 -15.32 -8.40 10.56
CA GLN A 70 -15.39 -7.83 9.22
C GLN A 70 -14.70 -8.74 8.18
N LEU A 71 -13.54 -9.31 8.51
CA LEU A 71 -12.84 -10.26 7.64
C LEU A 71 -13.65 -11.54 7.39
N ARG A 72 -14.52 -11.95 8.32
CA ARG A 72 -15.40 -13.13 8.18
C ARG A 72 -16.75 -12.80 7.53
N SER A 73 -17.01 -11.55 7.18
CA SER A 73 -18.27 -11.14 6.57
C SER A 73 -18.40 -11.70 5.15
N ALA A 74 -19.66 -11.93 4.73
CA ALA A 74 -19.94 -12.46 3.40
C ALA A 74 -19.44 -11.54 2.27
N TRP A 75 -19.53 -10.21 2.44
CA TRP A 75 -19.08 -9.25 1.45
C TRP A 75 -17.56 -9.26 1.29
N PHE A 76 -16.81 -9.35 2.38
CA PHE A 76 -15.34 -9.41 2.31
C PHE A 76 -14.90 -10.74 1.72
N ALA A 77 -15.50 -11.86 2.16
CA ALA A 77 -15.21 -13.17 1.60
C ALA A 77 -15.54 -13.27 0.10
N ALA A 78 -16.54 -12.54 -0.38
CA ALA A 78 -16.86 -12.48 -1.80
C ALA A 78 -15.77 -11.73 -2.60
N LEU A 79 -15.29 -10.59 -2.08
CA LEU A 79 -14.16 -9.85 -2.68
C LEU A 79 -12.86 -10.66 -2.66
N ASP A 80 -12.54 -11.31 -1.54
CA ASP A 80 -11.33 -12.10 -1.34
C ASP A 80 -11.29 -13.34 -2.25
N ARG A 81 -12.44 -13.96 -2.53
CA ARG A 81 -12.53 -15.05 -3.52
C ARG A 81 -12.41 -14.58 -4.97
N ALA A 82 -12.87 -13.37 -5.27
CA ALA A 82 -12.90 -12.85 -6.63
C ALA A 82 -11.58 -12.17 -7.07
N GLY A 83 -10.67 -11.86 -6.12
CA GLY A 83 -9.45 -11.12 -6.42
C GLY A 83 -8.31 -11.37 -5.45
N VAL A 84 -7.36 -10.44 -5.38
CA VAL A 84 -6.19 -10.53 -4.51
C VAL A 84 -6.30 -9.52 -3.38
N SER A 85 -6.22 -10.00 -2.14
CA SER A 85 -6.15 -9.16 -0.95
C SER A 85 -4.70 -8.83 -0.58
N VAL A 86 -4.36 -7.55 -0.56
CA VAL A 86 -3.04 -7.06 -0.09
C VAL A 86 -3.22 -6.37 1.24
N ARG A 87 -2.64 -6.95 2.30
CA ARG A 87 -2.63 -6.33 3.64
C ARG A 87 -1.43 -5.41 3.74
N VAL A 88 -1.69 -4.13 3.96
CA VAL A 88 -0.67 -3.11 4.18
C VAL A 88 -0.55 -2.89 5.69
N GLU A 89 0.39 -3.60 6.31
CA GLU A 89 0.66 -3.44 7.74
C GLU A 89 1.69 -2.33 7.96
N PRO A 90 1.57 -1.53 9.05
CA PRO A 90 2.59 -0.55 9.41
C PRO A 90 3.94 -1.24 9.68
N VAL A 91 5.03 -0.62 9.23
CA VAL A 91 6.38 -1.07 9.57
C VAL A 91 6.70 -0.59 10.99
N GLU A 92 6.84 -1.53 11.92
CA GLU A 92 7.20 -1.22 13.31
C GLU A 92 8.64 -0.70 13.41
N ARG A 93 8.94 0.11 14.43
CA ARG A 93 10.28 0.70 14.63
C ARG A 93 11.42 -0.32 14.58
N ARG A 94 11.21 -1.51 15.19
CA ARG A 94 12.18 -2.61 15.18
C ARG A 94 12.45 -3.22 13.80
N ALA A 95 11.51 -3.08 12.86
CA ALA A 95 11.61 -3.61 11.51
C ALA A 95 12.16 -2.58 10.51
N LEU A 96 12.26 -1.29 10.90
CA LEU A 96 12.76 -0.23 10.03
C LEU A 96 14.17 -0.50 9.49
N PRO A 97 15.17 -0.95 10.27
CA PRO A 97 16.50 -1.19 9.72
C PRO A 97 16.49 -2.22 8.59
N ALA A 98 15.72 -3.30 8.73
CA ALA A 98 15.56 -4.32 7.70
C ALA A 98 14.81 -3.78 6.48
N TRP A 99 13.74 -3.01 6.71
CA TRP A 99 12.98 -2.36 5.64
C TRP A 99 13.85 -1.41 4.81
N ILE A 100 14.72 -0.61 5.46
CA ILE A 100 15.67 0.27 4.78
C ILE A 100 16.65 -0.55 3.93
N ALA A 101 17.19 -1.65 4.49
CA ALA A 101 18.12 -2.52 3.77
C ALA A 101 17.49 -3.13 2.50
N GLU A 102 16.23 -3.60 2.59
CA GLU A 102 15.50 -4.13 1.43
C GLU A 102 15.30 -3.07 0.35
N ARG A 103 14.98 -1.84 0.74
CA ARG A 103 14.78 -0.71 -0.17
C ARG A 103 16.08 -0.27 -0.84
N LEU A 104 17.19 -0.22 -0.11
CA LEU A 104 18.52 0.01 -0.68
C LEU A 104 18.88 -1.10 -1.69
N ALA A 105 18.62 -2.36 -1.35
CA ALA A 105 18.88 -3.48 -2.24
C ALA A 105 18.08 -3.40 -3.54
N ALA A 106 16.82 -2.95 -3.48
CA ALA A 106 15.97 -2.78 -4.65
C ALA A 106 16.51 -1.73 -5.66
N GLN A 107 17.33 -0.78 -5.20
CA GLN A 107 18.03 0.19 -6.05
C GLN A 107 19.51 -0.16 -6.29
N GLY A 108 19.92 -1.40 -6.00
CA GLY A 108 21.27 -1.89 -6.23
C GLY A 108 22.32 -1.37 -5.24
N GLN A 109 21.89 -0.78 -4.11
CA GLN A 109 22.75 -0.30 -3.04
C GLN A 109 22.67 -1.22 -1.82
N ARG A 110 23.70 -1.21 -0.99
CA ARG A 110 23.74 -1.96 0.27
C ARG A 110 24.65 -1.26 1.27
N VAL A 111 24.52 -1.58 2.55
CA VAL A 111 25.53 -1.23 3.56
C VAL A 111 26.55 -2.38 3.69
N ALA A 112 27.66 -2.13 4.40
CA ALA A 112 28.63 -3.16 4.75
C ALA A 112 27.98 -4.37 5.46
N ALA A 113 28.56 -5.56 5.33
CA ALA A 113 28.09 -6.73 6.05
C ALA A 113 28.49 -6.68 7.54
N GLY A 114 27.77 -7.43 8.39
CA GLY A 114 28.08 -7.56 9.82
C GLY A 114 27.63 -6.36 10.67
N GLU A 115 28.28 -6.17 11.82
CA GLU A 115 27.87 -5.19 12.83
C GLU A 115 27.91 -3.74 12.32
N ALA A 116 28.90 -3.39 11.49
CA ALA A 116 29.05 -2.04 10.94
C ALA A 116 27.84 -1.61 10.08
N GLY A 117 27.33 -2.51 9.22
CA GLY A 117 26.13 -2.23 8.44
C GLY A 117 24.87 -2.17 9.29
N GLN A 118 24.76 -3.04 10.29
CA GLN A 118 23.63 -3.01 11.24
C GLN A 118 23.59 -1.69 12.00
N GLN A 119 24.74 -1.17 12.44
CA GLN A 119 24.85 0.15 13.08
C GLN A 119 24.45 1.28 12.12
N THR A 120 24.86 1.20 10.85
CA THR A 120 24.50 2.19 9.82
C THR A 120 22.98 2.22 9.59
N LEU A 121 22.34 1.05 9.47
CA LEU A 121 20.89 0.96 9.29
C LEU A 121 20.10 1.38 10.54
N ALA A 122 20.64 1.10 11.72
CA ALA A 122 20.06 1.56 12.98
C ALA A 122 20.11 3.09 13.10
N PHE A 123 21.26 3.69 12.79
CA PHE A 123 21.42 5.15 12.73
C PHE A 123 20.42 5.78 11.75
N PHE A 124 20.30 5.22 10.54
CA PHE A 124 19.32 5.68 9.56
C PHE A 124 17.90 5.62 10.14
N ALA A 125 17.51 4.46 10.68
CA ALA A 125 16.18 4.24 11.24
C ALA A 125 15.85 5.20 12.40
N ASP A 126 16.83 5.52 13.24
CA ASP A 126 16.65 6.47 14.33
C ASP A 126 16.45 7.90 13.83
N ARG A 127 17.19 8.32 12.81
CA ARG A 127 17.10 9.69 12.28
C ARG A 127 15.81 9.99 11.53
N VAL A 128 15.17 8.98 10.96
CA VAL A 128 13.86 9.11 10.29
C VAL A 128 12.68 8.96 11.26
N GLU A 129 12.93 8.59 12.52
CA GLU A 129 11.94 8.50 13.60
C GLU A 129 10.66 7.70 13.24
N GLY A 130 10.77 6.71 12.37
CA GLY A 130 9.62 5.91 11.89
C GLY A 130 8.75 6.56 10.83
N ASN A 131 9.15 7.72 10.32
CA ASN A 131 8.53 8.31 9.13
C ASN A 131 9.02 7.58 7.87
N LEU A 132 8.22 6.61 7.39
CA LEU A 132 8.54 5.84 6.19
C LEU A 132 8.64 6.68 4.92
N LEU A 133 7.92 7.80 4.84
CA LEU A 133 8.02 8.70 3.69
C LEU A 133 9.39 9.40 3.69
N ALA A 134 9.81 9.93 4.84
CA ALA A 134 11.13 10.52 4.98
C ALA A 134 12.22 9.47 4.69
N ALA A 135 12.09 8.26 5.24
CA ALA A 135 13.03 7.17 4.95
C ALA A 135 13.13 6.86 3.45
N GLN A 136 12.00 6.78 2.75
CA GLN A 136 11.98 6.56 1.30
C GLN A 136 12.62 7.71 0.51
N GLN A 137 12.44 8.96 0.95
CA GLN A 137 13.06 10.13 0.32
C GLN A 137 14.59 10.10 0.49
N GLU A 138 15.06 9.78 1.68
CA GLU A 138 16.50 9.64 1.97
C GLU A 138 17.15 8.49 1.18
N ILE A 139 16.45 7.36 1.05
CA ILE A 139 16.89 6.23 0.20
C ILE A 139 16.96 6.66 -1.27
N ALA A 140 15.95 7.35 -1.78
CA ALA A 140 15.95 7.85 -3.15
C ALA A 140 17.07 8.87 -3.40
N LYS A 141 17.37 9.72 -2.41
CA LYS A 141 18.49 10.67 -2.45
C LYS A 141 19.83 9.93 -2.56
N LEU A 142 20.04 8.86 -1.79
CA LEU A 142 21.25 8.03 -1.89
C LEU A 142 21.44 7.41 -3.28
N ALA A 143 20.37 7.02 -3.97
CA ALA A 143 20.47 6.52 -5.35
C ALA A 143 20.90 7.59 -6.36
N LEU A 144 20.62 8.87 -6.09
CA LEU A 144 21.03 9.97 -6.95
C LEU A 144 22.47 10.43 -6.67
N LEU A 145 22.91 10.36 -5.40
CA LEU A 145 24.23 10.83 -4.97
C LEU A 145 25.34 9.79 -5.18
N HIS A 146 25.01 8.50 -5.13
CA HIS A 146 25.99 7.42 -5.16
C HIS A 146 25.60 6.33 -6.16
N PRO A 147 26.59 5.71 -6.84
CA PRO A 147 26.32 4.59 -7.74
C PRO A 147 25.80 3.36 -6.97
N ALA A 148 25.31 2.37 -7.71
CA ALA A 148 25.01 1.05 -7.16
C ALA A 148 26.27 0.44 -6.52
N GLY A 149 26.11 -0.23 -5.38
CA GLY A 149 27.23 -0.78 -4.61
C GLY A 149 27.07 -0.62 -3.11
N GLU A 150 28.20 -0.72 -2.41
CA GLU A 150 28.25 -0.56 -0.96
C GLU A 150 28.36 0.91 -0.57
N LEU A 151 27.49 1.35 0.34
CA LEU A 151 27.47 2.68 0.92
C LEU A 151 28.25 2.67 2.23
N SER A 152 29.14 3.65 2.40
CA SER A 152 29.82 3.88 3.67
C SER A 152 28.88 4.52 4.70
N PHE A 153 29.25 4.43 5.98
CA PHE A 153 28.50 5.09 7.04
C PHE A 153 28.40 6.60 6.79
N GLU A 154 29.50 7.25 6.39
CA GLU A 154 29.57 8.69 6.15
C GLU A 154 28.67 9.12 4.99
N GLN A 155 28.55 8.31 3.94
CA GLN A 155 27.63 8.58 2.82
C GLN A 155 26.17 8.55 3.27
N VAL A 156 25.81 7.57 4.12
CA VAL A 156 24.47 7.48 4.70
C VAL A 156 24.23 8.64 5.68
N GLU A 157 25.21 8.95 6.52
CA GLU A 157 25.13 10.06 7.48
C GLU A 157 24.92 11.40 6.78
N GLN A 158 25.70 11.71 5.75
CA GLN A 158 25.56 12.96 4.99
C GLN A 158 24.20 13.08 4.32
N ALA A 159 23.70 12.01 3.72
CA ALA A 159 22.37 12.02 3.14
C ALA A 159 21.33 12.33 4.23
N VAL A 160 21.35 11.59 5.33
CA VAL A 160 20.27 11.61 6.32
C VAL A 160 20.34 12.83 7.27
N LEU A 161 21.46 13.54 7.35
CA LEU A 161 21.61 14.79 8.12
C LEU A 161 21.16 16.05 7.39
N ASP A 162 21.19 16.09 6.05
CA ASP A 162 20.73 17.21 5.22
C ASP A 162 19.19 17.25 5.13
N VAL A 163 18.52 17.29 6.29
CA VAL A 163 17.09 17.55 6.41
C VAL A 163 16.94 18.96 6.98
N ALA A 164 16.85 19.93 6.07
CA ALA A 164 16.49 21.32 6.34
C ALA A 164 14.97 21.54 6.24
#